data_AF-J5GU24-F1
#
_entry.id   AF-J5GU24-F1
#
_cell.length_a   1.000
_cell.length_b   1.000
_cell.length_c   1.000
_cell.angle_alpha   90.00
_cell.angle_beta   90.00
_cell.angle_gamma   90.00
#
_symmetry.space_group_name_H-M   'P 1'
#
loop_
_entity.id
_entity.type
_entity.pdbx_description
1 polymer ?
#
loop_
_entity_poly.entity_id
_entity_poly.type
_entity_poly.pdbx_seq_one_letter_code
_entity_poly.pdbx_strand_id
1 'polypeptide(L)'
;MKKKSILNYAGLLAVSTLCFLGFTTTVHAEGWDSTSGEWKYLDSANNPVYEAWRMSGDAWYYLGDDGNIVKDSMVTIGDGIYYLNADGAMAANRWVLAKDI
;
A
#
# COMPACT_ATOMS: atom_id res chain seq x y z
N MET A 1 -15.36 37.91 -58.37
CA MET A 1 -16.23 37.43 -57.26
C MET A 1 -16.13 35.90 -57.28
N LYS A 2 -15.62 35.13 -56.30
CA LYS A 2 -15.41 35.27 -54.85
C LYS A 2 -13.97 34.86 -54.51
N LYS A 3 -13.29 35.63 -53.65
CA LYS A 3 -12.06 35.22 -52.95
C LYS A 3 -12.39 34.22 -51.83
N LYS A 4 -11.46 33.30 -51.54
CA LYS A 4 -11.17 32.60 -50.26
C LYS A 4 -10.27 31.40 -50.60
N SER A 5 -9.12 31.10 -50.01
CA SER A 5 -8.18 31.75 -49.10
C SER A 5 -7.02 30.74 -49.05
N ILE A 6 -5.85 31.08 -49.57
CA ILE A 6 -4.67 30.19 -49.56
C ILE A 6 -4.10 30.25 -48.15
N LEU A 7 -4.08 29.10 -47.48
CA LEU A 7 -3.59 28.97 -46.12
C LEU A 7 -2.05 28.85 -46.17
N ASN A 8 -1.36 29.95 -45.87
CA ASN A 8 0.08 29.98 -45.71
C ASN A 8 0.45 29.49 -44.31
N TYR A 9 0.99 28.27 -44.18
CA TYR A 9 1.65 27.82 -42.95
C TYR A 9 3.16 27.90 -43.12
N ALA A 10 3.73 29.07 -42.81
CA ALA A 10 5.15 29.24 -42.58
C ALA A 10 5.31 30.25 -41.43
N GLY A 11 5.63 29.76 -40.22
CA GLY A 11 5.88 30.63 -39.08
C GLY A 11 5.74 29.96 -37.72
N LEU A 12 6.79 29.24 -37.31
CA LEU A 12 7.35 29.07 -35.97
C LEU A 12 6.44 29.00 -34.70
N LEU A 13 6.71 27.93 -33.93
CA LEU A 13 6.80 27.91 -32.46
C LEU A 13 5.51 28.12 -31.65
N ALA A 14 4.78 27.02 -31.47
CA ALA A 14 4.72 26.42 -30.15
C ALA A 14 4.51 24.91 -30.38
N VAL A 15 5.54 24.11 -30.11
CA VAL A 15 5.29 22.80 -29.50
C VAL A 15 4.38 23.15 -28.33
N SER A 16 3.06 22.98 -28.48
CA SER A 16 2.10 23.25 -27.42
C SER A 16 2.59 22.39 -26.28
N THR A 17 3.26 23.08 -25.34
CA THR A 17 4.22 22.52 -24.43
C THR A 17 3.59 21.30 -23.82
N LEU A 18 4.17 20.13 -24.11
CA LEU A 18 3.97 18.93 -23.35
C LEU A 18 4.28 19.35 -21.91
N CYS A 19 3.25 19.81 -21.21
CA CYS A 19 3.32 20.14 -19.81
C CYS A 19 3.35 18.77 -19.16
N PHE A 20 4.53 18.14 -19.20
CA PHE A 20 4.95 17.29 -18.12
C PHE A 20 4.99 18.20 -16.90
N LEU A 21 3.81 18.40 -16.29
CA LEU A 21 3.73 18.74 -14.89
C LEU A 21 4.49 17.61 -14.23
N GLY A 22 5.74 17.88 -13.90
CA GLY A 22 6.58 17.00 -13.12
C GLY A 22 5.93 16.90 -11.75
N PHE A 23 4.92 16.04 -11.63
CA PHE A 23 4.53 15.51 -10.35
C PHE A 23 5.71 14.64 -9.95
N THR A 24 6.64 15.21 -9.19
CA THR A 24 7.61 14.42 -8.45
C THR A 24 6.77 13.64 -7.44
N THR A 25 6.39 12.42 -7.78
CA THR A 25 5.84 11.50 -6.80
C THR A 25 6.97 11.26 -5.82
N THR A 26 6.87 11.82 -4.62
CA THR A 26 7.76 11.45 -3.52
C THR A 26 7.47 9.99 -3.24
N VAL A 27 8.38 9.12 -3.69
CA VAL A 27 8.35 7.71 -3.35
C VAL A 27 8.98 7.56 -1.97
N HIS A 28 8.23 7.06 -1.01
CA HIS A 28 8.73 6.66 0.29
C HIS A 28 9.14 5.19 0.23
N ALA A 29 10.09 4.79 1.08
CA ALA A 29 10.31 3.38 1.32
C ALA A 29 9.07 2.82 2.03
N GLU A 30 8.47 1.78 1.46
CA GLU A 30 7.41 1.04 2.15
C GLU A 30 7.97 0.43 3.44
N GLY A 31 7.14 0.28 4.47
CA GLY A 31 7.62 -0.26 5.72
C GLY A 31 6.67 -0.18 6.89
N TRP A 32 7.14 -0.74 8.00
CA TRP A 32 6.43 -0.76 9.27
C TRP A 32 6.48 0.62 9.94
N ASP A 33 5.33 1.07 10.44
CA ASP A 33 5.17 2.31 11.22
C ASP A 33 4.46 2.00 12.54
N SER A 34 4.98 2.53 13.64
CA SER A 34 4.38 2.42 14.99
C SER A 34 4.22 3.77 15.68
N THR A 35 4.31 4.87 14.91
CA THR A 35 4.35 6.24 15.47
C THR A 35 3.06 6.58 16.24
N SER A 36 1.93 5.99 15.86
CA SER A 36 0.63 6.17 16.53
C SER A 36 0.36 5.20 17.69
N GLY A 37 1.31 4.35 18.06
CA GLY A 37 1.20 3.41 19.19
C GLY A 37 0.70 2.01 18.85
N GLU A 38 0.18 1.79 17.64
CA GLU A 38 -0.11 0.46 17.07
C GLU A 38 0.71 0.29 15.79
N TRP A 39 1.10 -0.94 15.46
CA TRP A 39 1.87 -1.23 14.25
C TRP A 39 0.97 -1.23 13.02
N LYS A 40 1.44 -0.57 11.96
CA LYS A 40 0.85 -0.51 10.62
C LYS A 40 1.91 -0.78 9.57
N TYR A 41 1.50 -1.04 8.34
CA TYR A 41 2.39 -1.07 7.19
C TYR A 41 2.01 0.05 6.22
N LEU A 42 2.99 0.86 5.82
CA LEU A 42 2.82 1.96 4.87
C LEU A 42 3.36 1.56 3.50
N ASP A 43 2.62 1.88 2.44
CA ASP A 43 3.05 1.69 1.06
C ASP A 43 4.05 2.78 0.61
N SER A 44 4.51 2.70 -0.64
CA SER A 44 5.46 3.69 -1.20
C SER A 44 4.89 5.11 -1.35
N ALA A 45 3.56 5.27 -1.26
CA ALA A 45 2.87 6.56 -1.26
C ALA A 45 2.51 7.01 0.16
N ASN A 46 3.07 6.33 1.19
CA ASN A 46 2.84 6.60 2.60
C ASN A 46 1.38 6.41 3.05
N ASN A 47 0.62 5.55 2.34
CA ASN A 47 -0.72 5.16 2.73
C ASN A 47 -0.68 3.88 3.58
N PRO A 48 -1.55 3.76 4.60
CA PRO A 48 -1.71 2.51 5.33
C PRO A 48 -2.23 1.39 4.43
N VAL A 49 -1.70 0.19 4.66
CA VAL A 49 -2.13 -1.06 4.05
C VAL A 49 -3.14 -1.76 4.97
N TYR A 50 -4.18 -2.32 4.37
CA TYR A 50 -5.31 -2.97 5.03
C TYR A 50 -5.47 -4.40 4.54
N GLU A 51 -6.03 -5.27 5.39
CA GLU A 51 -6.45 -6.64 5.05
C GLU A 51 -5.38 -7.45 4.30
N ALA A 52 -4.14 -7.38 4.78
CA ALA A 52 -3.00 -7.94 4.06
C ALA A 52 -1.99 -8.61 4.99
N TRP A 53 -1.35 -9.65 4.48
CA TRP A 53 -0.18 -10.26 5.11
C TRP A 53 1.09 -9.45 4.80
N ARG A 54 1.94 -9.27 5.80
CA ARG A 54 3.29 -8.71 5.68
C ARG A 54 4.28 -9.52 6.50
N MET A 55 5.42 -9.82 5.89
CA MET A 55 6.50 -10.54 6.55
C MET A 55 7.49 -9.54 7.16
N SER A 56 7.97 -9.82 8.37
CA SER A 56 9.05 -9.09 9.02
C SER A 56 10.01 -10.09 9.65
N GLY A 57 11.26 -10.10 9.18
CA GLY A 57 12.18 -11.21 9.46
C GLY A 57 11.59 -12.53 8.94
N ASP A 58 11.46 -13.51 9.82
CA ASP A 58 10.88 -14.84 9.53
C ASP A 58 9.42 -14.98 10.00
N ALA A 59 8.81 -13.89 10.49
CA ALA A 59 7.44 -13.89 11.03
C ALA A 59 6.45 -13.20 10.08
N TRP A 60 5.23 -13.73 10.03
CA TRP A 60 4.11 -13.14 9.30
C TRP A 60 3.18 -12.39 10.23
N TYR A 61 2.70 -11.24 9.78
CA TYR A 61 1.77 -10.37 10.50
C TYR A 61 0.61 -10.03 9.57
N TYR A 62 -0.59 -9.93 10.10
CA TYR A 62 -1.79 -9.57 9.33
C TYR A 62 -2.26 -8.16 9.71
N LEU A 63 -2.49 -7.32 8.70
CA LEU A 63 -3.07 -6.00 8.86
C LEU A 63 -4.59 -6.13 8.77
N GLY A 64 -5.31 -5.61 9.77
CA GLY A 64 -6.77 -5.61 9.84
C GLY A 64 -7.43 -4.62 8.88
N ASP A 65 -8.75 -4.51 9.00
CA ASP A 65 -9.58 -3.53 8.26
C ASP A 65 -9.35 -2.08 8.73
N ASP A 66 -8.82 -1.89 9.94
CA ASP A 66 -8.38 -0.63 10.51
C ASP A 66 -6.91 -0.27 10.13
N GLY A 67 -6.22 -1.21 9.48
CA GLY A 67 -4.85 -1.09 9.00
C GLY A 67 -3.79 -1.26 10.09
N ASN A 68 -4.20 -1.64 11.30
CA ASN A 68 -3.29 -2.03 12.38
C ASN A 68 -3.01 -3.54 12.30
N ILE A 69 -1.93 -3.99 12.94
CA ILE A 69 -1.71 -5.43 13.08
C ILE A 69 -2.81 -6.07 13.93
N VAL A 70 -3.24 -7.26 13.51
CA VAL A 70 -4.08 -8.12 14.31
C VAL A 70 -3.21 -8.87 15.31
N LYS A 71 -3.65 -8.91 16.57
CA LYS A 71 -2.95 -9.57 17.68
C LYS A 71 -3.92 -10.41 18.51
N ASP A 72 -3.38 -11.41 19.19
CA ASP A 72 -4.07 -12.25 20.18
C ASP A 72 -5.45 -12.74 19.73
N SER A 73 -5.54 -13.30 18.52
CA SER A 73 -6.84 -13.67 17.94
C SER A 73 -6.74 -14.67 16.79
N MET A 74 -7.84 -15.41 16.58
CA MET A 74 -8.06 -16.22 15.38
C MET A 74 -8.73 -15.39 14.29
N VAL A 75 -8.15 -15.40 13.10
CA VAL A 75 -8.71 -14.77 11.89
C VAL A 75 -8.99 -15.83 10.83
N THR A 76 -10.07 -15.63 10.08
CA THR A 76 -10.38 -16.43 8.89
C THR A 76 -10.10 -15.57 7.67
N ILE A 77 -9.17 -16.02 6.81
CA ILE A 77 -8.74 -15.28 5.62
C ILE A 77 -8.79 -16.26 4.44
N GLY A 78 -9.72 -16.02 3.52
CA GLY A 78 -10.09 -17.02 2.52
C GLY A 78 -10.62 -18.29 3.18
N ASP A 79 -10.09 -19.45 2.78
CA ASP A 79 -10.45 -20.75 3.36
C ASP A 79 -9.56 -21.14 4.56
N GLY A 80 -8.61 -20.28 4.93
CA GLY A 80 -7.64 -20.54 6.01
C GLY A 80 -8.06 -19.91 7.33
N ILE A 81 -7.71 -20.56 8.43
CA ILE A 81 -7.87 -20.03 9.78
C ILE A 81 -6.47 -19.91 10.41
N TYR A 82 -6.16 -18.74 10.93
CA TYR A 82 -4.83 -18.38 11.42
C TYR A 82 -4.93 -17.80 12.82
N TYR A 83 -3.99 -18.13 13.70
CA TYR A 83 -3.88 -17.51 15.02
C TYR A 83 -2.68 -16.56 15.03
N LEU A 84 -2.92 -15.30 15.42
CA LEU A 84 -1.90 -14.29 15.65
C LEU A 84 -1.65 -14.23 17.16
N ASN A 85 -0.39 -14.38 17.57
CA ASN A 85 0.00 -14.32 18.98
C ASN A 85 -0.17 -12.89 19.54
N ALA A 86 0.06 -12.70 20.83
CA ALA A 86 -0.03 -11.40 21.51
C ALA A 86 0.87 -10.30 20.91
N ASP A 87 1.99 -10.68 20.27
CA ASP A 87 2.88 -9.77 19.55
C ASP A 87 2.49 -9.55 18.07
N GLY A 88 1.37 -10.15 17.63
CA GLY A 88 0.86 -10.09 16.26
C GLY A 88 1.52 -11.07 15.28
N ALA A 89 2.54 -11.83 15.70
CA ALA A 89 3.16 -12.82 14.84
C ALA A 89 2.23 -14.02 14.65
N MET A 90 2.06 -14.48 13.42
CA MET A 90 1.33 -15.69 13.09
C MET A 90 2.01 -16.91 13.73
N ALA A 91 1.24 -17.70 14.48
CA ALA A 91 1.73 -18.98 14.97
C ALA A 91 1.93 -19.94 13.78
N ALA A 92 3.19 -20.31 13.52
CA ALA A 92 3.56 -21.24 12.47
C ALA A 92 4.51 -22.31 13.00
N ASN A 93 4.40 -23.54 12.49
CA ASN A 93 5.27 -24.68 12.83
C ASN A 93 5.36 -24.98 14.36
N ARG A 94 4.27 -24.77 15.09
CA ARG A 94 4.19 -25.03 16.54
C ARG A 94 2.77 -25.35 16.98
N TRP A 95 2.66 -25.94 18.17
CA TRP A 95 1.39 -26.06 18.89
C TRP A 95 1.08 -24.78 19.66
N VAL A 96 -0.21 -24.44 19.74
CA VAL A 96 -0.76 -23.38 20.59
C VAL A 96 -1.77 -24.03 21.53
N LEU A 97 -1.70 -23.73 22.82
CA LEU A 97 -2.66 -24.26 23.79
C LEU A 97 -4.00 -23.56 23.59
N ALA A 98 -5.09 -24.33 23.65
CA ALA A 98 -6.44 -23.77 23.48
C ALA A 98 -6.83 -22.71 24.51
N LYS A 99 -6.15 -22.63 25.67
CA LYS A 99 -6.38 -21.58 26.68
C LYS A 99 -5.73 -20.23 26.32
N ASP A 100 -4.81 -20.24 25.36
CA ASP A 100 -4.08 -19.07 24.89
C ASP A 100 -4.70 -18.52 23.59
N ILE A 101 -5.85 -19.08 23.17
CA ILE A 101 -6.65 -18.67 22.02
C ILE A 101 -7.96 -18.08 22.56
#